data_AF-A0A1M7A646-F1
#
_entry.id   AF-A0A1M7A646-F1
#
_cell.length_a   1.000
_cell.length_b   1.000
_cell.length_c   1.000
_cell.angle_alpha   90.00
_cell.angle_beta   90.00
_cell.angle_gamma   90.00
#
_symmetry.space_group_name_H-M   'P 1'
#
loop_
_entity.id
_entity.type
_entity.pdbx_description
1 polymer ?
#
loop_
_entity_poly.entity_id
_entity_poly.type
_entity_poly.pdbx_seq_one_letter_code
_entity_poly.pdbx_strand_id
1 'polypeptide(L)'
;MSAITSFEVLDNRISRAGGKPTVLEALWDGDTNGWFLIVSLYTEIGTLFSKKQEVLQLGTVSFGGDIRLFTGEVPAWPEAALMKEWGQKASEKYGLTFYFPSEEPDDDCPDWTRRHLAIHCADCNKLMMKPDSPYLPKDICYPCHLKREQNDRIIKASPCDGGVTLYMTKDDSSRQISYCTHFKDFTIAPFVNDFVQGQLQESEISIVTLGREELIALKGQLETAIEVMLQAYKPPVIEARMKRFVSVYSMTYKDHSYDLMDRSNREHDQLGGLLYAHENVEVAIAGEQVYQFFFKKGITYRDDSMLRFVNYAKEGKTERKEIHERYKGMLTPAEVDETLMKLQKIGCVAVDNDEIRMTPLGQCIL
;
A
#
# COMPACT_ATOMS: atom_id res chain seq x y z
N MET A 1 9.66 23.16 3.85
CA MET A 1 8.99 24.25 4.62
C MET A 1 9.34 24.11 6.09
N SER A 2 9.13 25.14 6.92
CA SER A 2 9.43 25.06 8.36
C SER A 2 8.32 24.34 9.14
N ALA A 3 8.69 23.33 9.92
CA ALA A 3 7.75 22.53 10.71
C ALA A 3 7.09 23.34 11.84
N ILE A 4 5.81 23.08 12.09
CA ILE A 4 5.02 23.59 13.21
C ILE A 4 4.79 22.41 14.15
N THR A 5 5.54 22.38 15.25
CA THR A 5 5.55 21.25 16.20
C THR A 5 4.74 21.51 17.46
N SER A 6 4.26 22.74 17.66
CA SER A 6 3.45 23.12 18.82
C SER A 6 2.59 24.36 18.54
N PHE A 7 1.62 24.63 19.42
CA PHE A 7 0.82 25.84 19.35
C PHE A 7 1.67 27.11 19.51
N GLU A 8 2.70 27.11 20.37
CA GLU A 8 3.57 28.27 20.58
C GLU A 8 4.33 28.65 19.30
N VAL A 9 4.75 27.66 18.51
CA VAL A 9 5.36 27.91 17.20
C VAL A 9 4.35 28.55 16.25
N LEU A 10 3.12 28.02 16.20
CA LEU A 10 2.05 28.57 15.36
C LEU A 10 1.71 30.02 15.77
N ASP A 11 1.51 30.25 17.07
CA ASP A 11 1.19 31.54 17.68
C ASP A 11 2.25 32.60 17.38
N ASN A 12 3.53 32.21 17.49
CA ASN A 12 4.65 33.08 17.15
C ASN A 12 4.64 33.47 15.66
N ARG A 13 4.24 32.55 14.77
CA ARG A 13 4.16 32.83 13.33
C ARG A 13 2.97 33.73 12.99
N ILE A 14 1.80 33.49 13.60
CA ILE A 14 0.61 34.34 13.40
C ILE A 14 0.90 35.77 13.87
N SER A 15 1.50 35.94 15.06
CA SER A 15 1.80 37.28 15.61
C SER A 15 2.82 38.07 14.79
N ARG A 16 3.65 37.41 13.97
CA ARG A 16 4.65 38.05 13.10
C ARG A 16 4.19 38.28 11.67
N ALA A 17 3.01 37.76 11.29
CA ALA A 17 2.52 37.76 9.91
C ALA A 17 2.23 39.18 9.36
N GLY A 18 2.01 40.16 10.24
CA GLY A 18 1.61 41.51 9.84
C GLY A 18 0.16 41.57 9.32
N GLY A 19 -0.45 42.76 9.31
CA GLY A 19 -1.86 42.92 8.98
C GLY A 19 -2.82 42.35 10.04
N LYS A 20 -4.12 42.37 9.74
CA LYS A 20 -5.15 41.74 10.60
C LYS A 20 -5.38 40.29 10.16
N PRO A 21 -5.10 39.28 11.00
CA PRO A 21 -5.46 37.89 10.71
C PRO A 21 -6.96 37.75 10.50
N THR A 22 -7.37 37.06 9.43
CA THR A 22 -8.79 36.84 9.10
C THR A 22 -9.15 35.37 9.05
N VAL A 23 -8.27 34.54 8.47
CA VAL A 23 -8.50 33.10 8.34
C VAL A 23 -7.20 32.37 8.59
N LEU A 24 -7.28 31.31 9.39
CA LEU A 24 -6.24 30.29 9.52
C LEU A 24 -6.74 29.04 8.82
N GLU A 25 -6.07 28.66 7.75
CA GLU A 25 -6.37 27.51 6.93
C GLU A 25 -5.39 26.37 7.21
N ALA A 26 -5.92 25.16 7.32
CA ALA A 26 -5.15 23.93 7.27
C ALA A 26 -5.70 23.04 6.17
N LEU A 27 -4.84 22.60 5.25
CA LEU A 27 -5.18 21.67 4.17
C LEU A 27 -4.19 20.51 4.16
N TRP A 28 -4.66 19.33 3.80
CA TRP A 28 -3.79 18.19 3.55
C TRP A 28 -3.03 18.36 2.24
N ASP A 29 -1.78 17.90 2.26
CA ASP A 29 -0.93 17.75 1.09
C ASP A 29 -0.09 16.48 1.28
N GLY A 30 0.35 15.88 0.18
CA GLY A 30 1.04 14.60 0.16
C GLY A 30 2.21 14.62 -0.81
N ASP A 31 3.36 14.11 -0.36
CA ASP A 31 4.52 13.89 -1.23
C ASP A 31 5.11 12.48 -1.04
N THR A 32 6.30 12.24 -1.57
CA THR A 32 6.97 10.93 -1.45
C THR A 32 7.35 10.55 -0.01
N ASN A 33 7.29 11.49 0.94
CA ASN A 33 7.56 11.30 2.37
C ASN A 33 6.28 11.15 3.19
N GLY A 34 5.11 11.34 2.56
CA GLY A 34 3.80 11.06 3.11
C GLY A 34 2.90 12.28 3.26
N TRP A 35 1.87 12.15 4.09
CA TRP A 35 0.87 13.19 4.31
C TRP A 35 1.27 14.20 5.39
N PHE A 36 0.96 15.46 5.17
CA PHE A 36 1.15 16.55 6.12
C PHE A 36 0.10 17.65 5.92
N LEU A 37 -0.06 18.52 6.91
CA LEU A 37 -0.93 19.70 6.78
C LEU A 37 -0.10 20.91 6.39
N ILE A 38 -0.50 21.61 5.33
CA ILE A 38 -0.05 22.98 5.05
C ILE A 38 -0.92 23.95 5.84
N VAL A 39 -0.28 24.82 6.61
CA VAL A 39 -0.96 25.86 7.38
C VAL A 39 -0.71 27.21 6.72
N SER A 40 -1.81 27.88 6.34
CA SER A 40 -1.80 29.18 5.67
C SER A 40 -2.60 30.20 6.48
N LEU A 41 -2.14 31.45 6.50
CA LEU A 41 -2.83 32.55 7.15
C LEU A 41 -3.22 33.60 6.12
N TYR A 42 -4.49 33.96 6.12
CA TYR A 42 -5.01 35.07 5.35
C TYR A 42 -5.02 36.33 6.21
N THR A 43 -4.37 37.39 5.75
CA THR A 43 -4.29 38.67 6.45
C THR A 43 -4.90 39.79 5.60
N GLU A 44 -5.58 40.73 6.24
CA GLU A 44 -6.00 41.99 5.64
C GLU A 44 -4.93 43.06 5.90
N ILE A 45 -4.46 43.70 4.83
CA ILE A 45 -3.49 44.80 4.87
C ILE A 45 -4.06 46.01 4.13
N GLY A 46 -3.82 47.21 4.66
CA GLY A 46 -4.19 48.47 4.04
C GLY A 46 -5.11 49.36 4.89
N THR A 47 -5.46 50.52 4.35
CA THR A 47 -6.34 51.49 5.00
C THR A 47 -7.81 51.26 4.59
N LEU A 48 -8.73 51.98 5.23
CA LEU A 48 -10.19 51.80 5.08
C LEU A 48 -10.70 51.74 3.62
N PHE A 49 -10.00 52.36 2.68
CA PHE A 49 -10.39 52.46 1.26
C PHE A 49 -9.57 51.57 0.30
N SER A 50 -8.56 50.86 0.79
CA SER A 50 -7.69 50.00 -0.04
C SER A 50 -7.23 48.79 0.77
N LYS A 51 -8.18 47.91 1.12
CA LYS A 51 -7.88 46.63 1.74
C LYS A 51 -7.46 45.61 0.69
N LYS A 52 -6.35 44.92 0.93
CA LYS A 52 -5.87 43.78 0.16
C LYS A 52 -5.76 42.58 1.09
N GLN A 53 -6.13 41.41 0.58
CA GLN A 53 -5.92 40.14 1.27
C GLN A 53 -4.59 39.55 0.80
N GLU A 54 -3.76 39.10 1.75
CA GLU A 54 -2.53 38.37 1.49
C GLU A 54 -2.60 36.99 2.11
N VAL A 55 -1.94 36.01 1.48
CA VAL A 55 -1.86 34.63 1.96
C VAL A 55 -0.41 34.35 2.34
N LEU A 56 -0.20 33.98 3.60
CA LEU A 56 1.10 33.67 4.16
C LEU A 56 1.13 32.21 4.57
N GLN A 57 1.95 31.41 3.90
CA GLN A 57 2.16 30.03 4.30
C GLN A 57 2.99 30.01 5.59
N LEU A 58 2.35 29.64 6.71
CA LEU A 58 2.98 29.64 8.02
C LEU A 58 3.93 28.46 8.17
N GLY A 59 3.65 27.31 7.57
CA GLY A 59 4.50 26.13 7.64
C GLY A 59 3.72 24.83 7.47
N THR A 60 4.31 23.72 7.91
CA THR A 60 3.70 22.39 7.83
C THR A 60 3.58 21.71 9.19
N VAL A 61 2.52 20.93 9.40
CA VAL A 61 2.34 20.06 10.56
C VAL A 61 2.47 18.61 10.10
N SER A 62 3.42 17.88 10.66
CA SER A 62 3.68 16.46 10.35
C SER A 62 4.27 15.79 11.59
N PHE A 63 3.71 14.64 11.97
CA PHE A 63 4.05 13.90 13.18
C PHE A 63 4.25 12.41 12.87
N GLY A 64 5.19 12.11 11.98
CA GLY A 64 5.59 10.73 11.64
C GLY A 64 5.50 10.45 10.14
N GLY A 65 5.93 9.25 9.74
CA GLY A 65 5.81 8.80 8.34
C GLY A 65 4.50 8.06 8.08
N ASP A 66 4.20 7.85 6.80
CA ASP A 66 3.01 7.13 6.33
C ASP A 66 3.02 5.62 6.63
N ILE A 67 4.06 5.09 7.27
CA ILE A 67 4.09 3.68 7.73
C ILE A 67 2.88 3.34 8.61
N ARG A 68 2.30 4.35 9.27
CA ARG A 68 1.09 4.27 10.11
C ARG A 68 -0.16 3.82 9.34
N LEU A 69 -0.25 4.11 8.04
CA LEU A 69 -1.31 3.61 7.15
C LEU A 69 -1.31 2.08 7.03
N PHE A 70 -0.16 1.45 7.25
CA PHE A 70 0.04 0.01 7.13
C PHE A 70 -0.02 -0.71 8.48
N THR A 71 0.05 0.01 9.61
CA THR A 71 0.04 -0.56 10.97
C THR A 71 -1.30 -0.40 11.70
N GLY A 72 -2.26 0.36 11.16
CA GLY A 72 -3.63 0.39 11.68
C GLY A 72 -3.84 1.15 12.99
N GLU A 73 -2.92 2.03 13.40
CA GLU A 73 -3.09 2.88 14.58
C GLU A 73 -4.14 3.99 14.33
N VAL A 74 -5.09 4.16 15.27
CA VAL A 74 -6.19 5.15 15.20
C VAL A 74 -6.09 6.13 16.40
N PRO A 75 -6.27 7.46 16.24
CA PRO A 75 -6.45 8.13 14.96
C PRO A 75 -5.12 8.10 14.19
N ALA A 76 -5.17 7.71 12.92
CA ALA A 76 -3.98 7.60 12.08
C ALA A 76 -3.26 8.95 11.88
N TRP A 77 -3.91 10.06 12.26
CA TRP A 77 -3.57 11.43 11.91
C TRP A 77 -3.53 12.37 13.14
N PRO A 78 -2.52 12.26 14.04
CA PRO A 78 -2.33 13.20 15.15
C PRO A 78 -2.25 14.66 14.68
N GLU A 79 -1.80 14.90 13.45
CA GLU A 79 -1.80 16.21 12.78
C GLU A 79 -3.20 16.85 12.77
N ALA A 80 -4.25 16.08 12.43
CA ALA A 80 -5.62 16.59 12.39
C ALA A 80 -6.16 16.93 13.78
N ALA A 81 -5.89 16.08 14.78
CA ALA A 81 -6.33 16.30 16.15
C ALA A 81 -5.67 17.56 16.75
N LEU A 82 -4.35 17.69 16.57
CA LEU A 82 -3.59 18.85 17.05
C LEU A 82 -3.99 20.12 16.30
N MET A 83 -4.18 20.05 14.99
CA MET A 83 -4.55 21.24 14.21
C MET A 83 -5.95 21.74 14.56
N LYS A 84 -6.91 20.87 14.91
CA LYS A 84 -8.19 21.29 15.47
C LYS A 84 -8.03 22.06 16.78
N GLU A 85 -7.25 21.51 17.70
CA GLU A 85 -6.99 22.14 19.00
C GLU A 85 -6.32 23.51 18.82
N TRP A 86 -5.26 23.56 18.01
CA TRP A 86 -4.49 24.77 17.75
C TRP A 86 -5.29 25.81 16.96
N GLY A 87 -6.09 25.36 16.00
CA GLY A 87 -6.98 26.19 15.20
C GLY A 87 -8.05 26.86 16.06
N GLN A 88 -8.65 26.12 17.00
CA GLN A 88 -9.59 26.68 17.96
C GLN A 88 -8.92 27.73 18.86
N LYS A 89 -7.77 27.40 19.45
CA LYS A 89 -7.00 28.35 20.29
C LYS A 89 -6.64 29.63 19.51
N ALA A 90 -6.24 29.50 18.25
CA ALA A 90 -5.93 30.64 17.39
C ALA A 90 -7.19 31.47 17.05
N SER A 91 -8.32 30.80 16.77
CA SER A 91 -9.60 31.47 16.52
C SER A 91 -10.04 32.31 17.72
N GLU A 92 -9.99 31.74 18.93
CA GLU A 92 -10.32 32.42 20.17
C GLU A 92 -9.39 33.60 20.45
N LYS A 93 -8.07 33.42 20.27
CA LYS A 93 -7.07 34.45 20.56
C LYS A 93 -7.07 35.62 19.58
N TYR A 94 -7.25 35.35 18.29
CA TYR A 94 -7.09 36.34 17.22
C TYR A 94 -8.42 36.81 16.61
N GLY A 95 -9.55 36.19 16.96
CA GLY A 95 -10.84 36.48 16.34
C GLY A 95 -10.88 36.14 14.85
N LEU A 96 -10.07 35.17 14.42
CA LEU A 96 -10.01 34.69 13.04
C LEU A 96 -10.94 33.49 12.82
N THR A 97 -11.27 33.21 11.56
CA THR A 97 -11.95 31.96 11.18
C THR A 97 -10.94 30.84 11.04
N PHE A 98 -11.14 29.72 11.73
CA PHE A 98 -10.37 28.51 11.47
C PHE A 98 -11.07 27.68 10.39
N TYR A 99 -10.35 27.36 9.32
CA TYR A 99 -10.84 26.60 8.17
C TYR A 99 -10.03 25.30 8.02
N PHE A 100 -10.68 24.17 8.25
CA PHE A 100 -10.10 22.84 8.14
C PHE A 100 -11.15 21.85 7.61
N PRO A 101 -11.22 21.65 6.28
CA PRO A 101 -12.34 20.97 5.63
C PRO A 101 -12.32 19.43 5.73
N SER A 102 -11.20 18.81 6.10
CA SER A 102 -11.09 17.34 6.20
C SER A 102 -10.14 16.89 7.30
N GLU A 103 -10.60 15.98 8.15
CA GLU A 103 -9.78 15.34 9.19
C GLU A 103 -8.92 14.20 8.63
N GLU A 104 -9.30 13.66 7.48
CA GLU A 104 -8.59 12.60 6.77
C GLU A 104 -7.76 13.21 5.63
N PRO A 105 -6.57 12.66 5.33
CA PRO A 105 -5.76 13.13 4.22
C PRO A 105 -6.50 13.11 2.89
N ASP A 106 -6.59 14.28 2.27
CA ASP A 106 -7.22 14.51 0.98
C ASP A 106 -6.79 15.88 0.42
N ASP A 107 -6.03 15.88 -0.67
CA ASP A 107 -5.54 17.06 -1.38
C ASP A 107 -6.58 17.66 -2.35
N ASP A 108 -7.75 17.04 -2.52
CA ASP A 108 -8.86 17.57 -3.32
C ASP A 108 -9.75 18.58 -2.55
N CYS A 109 -9.45 18.82 -1.27
CA CYS A 109 -10.17 19.79 -0.46
C CYS A 109 -9.96 21.23 -0.99
N PRO A 110 -11.03 22.04 -1.12
CA PRO A 110 -10.90 23.39 -1.63
C PRO A 110 -10.16 24.28 -0.63
N ASP A 111 -9.31 25.17 -1.15
CA ASP A 111 -8.81 26.29 -0.36
C ASP A 111 -9.94 27.25 0.04
N TRP A 112 -9.66 28.09 1.02
CA TRP A 112 -10.59 29.05 1.59
C TRP A 112 -11.19 29.92 0.50
N THR A 113 -10.40 30.40 -0.45
CA THR A 113 -10.90 31.30 -1.50
C THR A 113 -11.84 30.59 -2.47
N ARG A 114 -11.63 29.30 -2.70
CA ARG A 114 -12.38 28.46 -3.65
C ARG A 114 -13.50 27.65 -3.02
N ARG A 115 -13.67 27.65 -1.69
CA ARG A 115 -14.72 26.91 -0.98
C ARG A 115 -16.14 27.12 -1.51
N HIS A 116 -16.42 28.28 -2.11
CA HIS A 116 -17.71 28.62 -2.69
C HIS A 116 -18.00 27.90 -4.02
N LEU A 117 -16.96 27.35 -4.67
CA LEU A 117 -17.04 26.53 -5.88
C LEU A 117 -17.12 25.03 -5.58
N ALA A 118 -16.94 24.66 -4.30
CA ALA A 118 -16.86 23.29 -3.89
C ALA A 118 -18.25 22.65 -3.76
N ILE A 119 -18.24 21.32 -3.79
CA ILE A 119 -19.43 20.49 -3.62
C ILE A 119 -19.24 19.60 -2.39
N HIS A 120 -20.35 19.10 -1.85
CA HIS A 120 -20.31 18.08 -0.81
C HIS A 120 -20.30 16.69 -1.45
N CYS A 121 -19.38 15.84 -1.00
CA CYS A 121 -19.37 14.43 -1.33
C CYS A 121 -20.71 13.80 -0.92
N ALA A 122 -21.37 13.09 -1.85
CA ALA A 122 -22.67 12.48 -1.62
C ALA A 122 -22.66 11.39 -0.52
N ASP A 123 -21.49 10.82 -0.20
CA ASP A 123 -21.36 9.74 0.80
C ASP A 123 -20.97 10.23 2.19
N CYS A 124 -19.90 11.04 2.28
CA CYS A 124 -19.35 11.46 3.57
C CYS A 124 -19.59 12.94 3.87
N ASN A 125 -20.28 13.68 2.99
CA ASN A 125 -20.56 15.11 3.11
C ASN A 125 -19.30 16.01 3.17
N LYS A 126 -18.10 15.46 2.95
CA LYS A 126 -16.84 16.21 2.88
C LYS A 126 -16.87 17.23 1.75
N LEU A 127 -16.33 18.41 2.01
CA LEU A 127 -16.21 19.47 1.02
C LEU A 127 -15.04 19.17 0.07
N MET A 128 -15.29 19.17 -1.24
CA MET A 128 -14.30 18.81 -2.25
C MET A 128 -14.43 19.68 -3.51
N MET A 129 -13.33 19.85 -4.22
CA MET A 129 -13.39 20.37 -5.59
C MET A 129 -13.94 19.30 -6.52
N LYS A 130 -14.78 19.71 -7.47
CA LYS A 130 -15.24 18.80 -8.53
C LYS A 130 -14.01 18.37 -9.35
N PRO A 131 -13.70 17.07 -9.47
CA PRO A 131 -12.54 16.62 -10.23
C PRO A 131 -12.69 17.00 -11.70
N ASP A 132 -11.61 17.41 -12.35
CA ASP A 132 -11.63 17.71 -13.79
C ASP A 132 -11.52 16.43 -14.64
N SER A 133 -10.88 15.38 -14.11
CA SER A 133 -10.68 14.09 -14.80
C SER A 133 -12.01 13.45 -15.22
N PRO A 134 -12.18 13.01 -16.48
CA PRO A 134 -13.41 12.34 -16.94
C PRO A 134 -13.58 10.94 -16.33
N TYR A 135 -12.53 10.37 -15.73
CA TYR A 135 -12.52 9.05 -15.13
C TYR A 135 -12.92 9.05 -13.66
N LEU A 136 -12.96 10.23 -13.02
CA LEU A 136 -13.33 10.37 -11.62
C LEU A 136 -14.79 10.78 -11.49
N PRO A 137 -15.51 10.22 -10.52
CA PRO A 137 -16.89 10.60 -10.26
C PRO A 137 -16.97 12.06 -9.81
N LYS A 138 -18.11 12.69 -10.13
CA LYS A 138 -18.26 14.15 -10.04
C LYS A 138 -18.94 14.62 -8.77
N ASP A 139 -19.47 13.71 -7.97
CA ASP A 139 -20.33 13.94 -6.81
C ASP A 139 -19.84 13.21 -5.55
N ILE A 140 -18.75 12.45 -5.63
CA ILE A 140 -18.13 11.76 -4.49
C ILE A 140 -16.62 11.97 -4.47
N CYS A 141 -16.05 12.04 -3.27
CA CYS A 141 -14.60 12.19 -3.11
C CYS A 141 -13.88 10.88 -3.47
N TYR A 142 -12.60 11.00 -3.81
CA TYR A 142 -11.79 9.87 -4.24
C TYR A 142 -11.74 8.71 -3.21
N PRO A 143 -11.56 8.97 -1.89
CA PRO A 143 -11.64 7.90 -0.88
C PRO A 143 -12.98 7.15 -0.84
N CYS A 144 -14.11 7.87 -0.92
CA CYS A 144 -15.44 7.25 -0.97
C CYS A 144 -15.64 6.44 -2.27
N HIS A 145 -15.15 6.96 -3.40
CA HIS A 145 -15.16 6.24 -4.67
C HIS A 145 -14.40 4.91 -4.59
N LEU A 146 -13.16 4.92 -4.06
CA LEU A 146 -12.36 3.70 -3.89
C LEU A 146 -13.06 2.70 -2.95
N LYS A 147 -13.65 3.19 -1.85
CA LYS A 147 -14.42 2.36 -0.93
C LYS A 147 -15.64 1.73 -1.61
N ARG A 148 -16.36 2.48 -2.45
CA ARG A 148 -17.46 1.95 -3.26
C ARG A 148 -16.94 0.86 -4.19
N GLU A 149 -15.90 1.10 -4.97
CA GLU A 149 -15.35 0.09 -5.89
C GLU A 149 -14.90 -1.18 -5.16
N GLN A 150 -14.22 -1.04 -4.02
CA GLN A 150 -13.79 -2.18 -3.21
C GLN A 150 -14.98 -2.98 -2.70
N ASN A 151 -16.00 -2.32 -2.13
CA ASN A 151 -17.22 -2.98 -1.68
C ASN A 151 -17.94 -3.67 -2.85
N ASP A 152 -18.01 -3.01 -4.01
CA ASP A 152 -18.70 -3.54 -5.18
C ASP A 152 -18.04 -4.82 -5.71
N ARG A 153 -16.69 -4.91 -5.64
CA ARG A 153 -15.95 -6.15 -5.95
C ARG A 153 -16.23 -7.28 -4.96
N ILE A 154 -16.41 -6.97 -3.68
CA ILE A 154 -16.78 -7.96 -2.64
C ILE A 154 -18.22 -8.43 -2.85
N ILE A 155 -19.15 -7.49 -3.10
CA ILE A 155 -20.58 -7.77 -3.35
C ILE A 155 -20.72 -8.64 -4.59
N LYS A 156 -20.05 -8.30 -5.70
CA LYS A 156 -20.14 -9.06 -6.95
C LYS A 156 -19.30 -10.33 -6.97
N ALA A 157 -18.55 -10.61 -5.89
CA ALA A 157 -17.56 -11.68 -5.85
C ALA A 157 -16.64 -11.67 -7.09
N SER A 158 -16.17 -10.47 -7.47
CA SER A 158 -15.31 -10.30 -8.65
C SER A 158 -14.04 -11.14 -8.51
N PRO A 159 -13.50 -11.70 -9.61
CA PRO A 159 -12.26 -12.48 -9.56
C PRO A 159 -11.11 -11.71 -8.93
N CYS A 160 -10.41 -12.36 -8.00
CA CYS A 160 -9.15 -11.94 -7.39
C CYS A 160 -8.11 -13.06 -7.56
N ASP A 161 -8.14 -13.65 -8.75
CA ASP A 161 -7.49 -14.90 -9.10
C ASP A 161 -6.14 -14.71 -9.83
N GLY A 162 -5.74 -13.45 -10.02
CA GLY A 162 -4.41 -13.07 -10.47
C GLY A 162 -3.41 -13.06 -9.31
N GLY A 163 -2.16 -13.41 -9.58
CA GLY A 163 -1.11 -13.50 -8.57
C GLY A 163 -0.67 -14.94 -8.32
N VAL A 164 0.63 -15.10 -8.14
CA VAL A 164 1.29 -16.36 -7.81
C VAL A 164 2.31 -16.07 -6.74
N THR A 165 2.25 -16.84 -5.65
CA THR A 165 3.19 -16.71 -4.54
C THR A 165 4.14 -17.89 -4.54
N LEU A 166 5.44 -17.62 -4.41
CA LEU A 166 6.49 -18.62 -4.31
C LEU A 166 6.96 -18.71 -2.86
N TYR A 167 6.85 -19.91 -2.28
CA TYR A 167 7.36 -20.24 -0.97
C TYR A 167 8.54 -21.21 -1.06
N MET A 168 9.44 -21.09 -0.11
CA MET A 168 10.39 -22.13 0.26
C MET A 168 9.86 -22.85 1.48
N THR A 169 9.69 -24.17 1.40
CA THR A 169 9.05 -24.94 2.48
C THR A 169 9.87 -26.13 2.90
N LYS A 170 9.80 -26.43 4.20
CA LYS A 170 10.37 -27.63 4.82
C LYS A 170 9.50 -28.01 6.01
N ASP A 171 8.96 -29.22 6.00
CA ASP A 171 8.02 -29.69 7.00
C ASP A 171 6.85 -28.69 7.15
N ASP A 172 6.54 -28.26 8.38
CA ASP A 172 5.51 -27.27 8.68
C ASP A 172 5.99 -25.81 8.55
N SER A 173 7.25 -25.59 8.16
CA SER A 173 7.82 -24.24 8.01
C SER A 173 7.74 -23.77 6.56
N SER A 174 7.26 -22.54 6.37
CA SER A 174 7.21 -21.88 5.07
C SER A 174 7.77 -20.46 5.16
N ARG A 175 8.54 -20.07 4.14
CA ARG A 175 9.04 -18.70 3.97
C ARG A 175 8.66 -18.22 2.59
N GLN A 176 7.89 -17.13 2.52
CA GLN A 176 7.60 -16.48 1.25
C GLN A 176 8.91 -15.94 0.66
N ILE A 177 9.20 -16.31 -0.57
CA ILE A 177 10.38 -15.82 -1.31
C ILE A 177 9.98 -14.65 -2.18
N SER A 178 8.85 -14.77 -2.90
CA SER A 178 8.44 -13.76 -3.87
C SER A 178 6.95 -13.90 -4.23
N TYR A 179 6.40 -12.82 -4.78
CA TYR A 179 5.05 -12.72 -5.31
C TYR A 179 5.12 -12.02 -6.67
N CYS A 180 4.34 -12.52 -7.63
CA CYS A 180 4.19 -11.89 -8.95
C CYS A 180 2.73 -11.93 -9.37
N THR A 181 2.22 -10.86 -10.00
CA THR A 181 0.86 -10.83 -10.56
C THR A 181 0.67 -11.90 -11.64
N HIS A 182 1.70 -12.15 -12.45
CA HIS A 182 1.71 -13.23 -13.43
C HIS A 182 2.93 -14.11 -13.22
N PHE A 183 2.76 -15.43 -13.39
CA PHE A 183 3.85 -16.38 -13.24
C PHE A 183 5.07 -16.05 -14.12
N LYS A 184 4.84 -15.61 -15.36
CA LYS A 184 5.91 -15.24 -16.30
C LYS A 184 6.83 -14.11 -15.80
N ASP A 185 6.39 -13.35 -14.80
CA ASP A 185 7.13 -12.20 -14.27
C ASP A 185 8.16 -12.65 -13.21
N PHE A 186 8.14 -13.91 -12.75
CA PHE A 186 9.23 -14.46 -11.93
C PHE A 186 10.51 -14.60 -12.76
N THR A 187 11.65 -14.22 -12.18
CA THR A 187 12.97 -14.44 -12.80
C THR A 187 13.20 -15.90 -13.18
N ILE A 188 12.70 -16.85 -12.37
CA ILE A 188 12.88 -18.28 -12.62
C ILE A 188 11.90 -18.86 -13.65
N ALA A 189 10.84 -18.13 -14.01
CA ALA A 189 9.77 -18.64 -14.86
C ALA A 189 10.26 -19.21 -16.21
N PRO A 190 11.19 -18.56 -16.94
CA PRO A 190 11.68 -19.11 -18.21
C PRO A 190 12.33 -20.50 -18.10
N PHE A 191 12.84 -20.86 -16.92
CA PHE A 191 13.55 -22.11 -16.68
C PHE A 191 12.62 -23.24 -16.21
N VAL A 192 11.52 -22.89 -15.53
CA VAL A 192 10.61 -23.86 -14.90
C VAL A 192 9.22 -23.88 -15.52
N ASN A 193 8.94 -23.04 -16.53
CA ASN A 193 7.61 -22.89 -17.10
C ASN A 193 7.01 -24.22 -17.55
N ASP A 194 7.74 -25.02 -18.32
CA ASP A 194 7.19 -26.25 -18.91
C ASP A 194 6.85 -27.28 -17.82
N PHE A 195 7.71 -27.38 -16.80
CA PHE A 195 7.43 -28.19 -15.61
C PHE A 195 6.18 -27.69 -14.88
N VAL A 196 6.11 -26.39 -14.63
CA VAL A 196 5.00 -25.79 -13.89
C VAL A 196 3.68 -25.96 -14.63
N GLN A 197 3.62 -25.61 -15.92
CA GLN A 197 2.41 -25.75 -16.73
C GLN A 197 1.95 -27.22 -16.83
N GLY A 198 2.88 -28.17 -16.87
CA GLY A 198 2.57 -29.60 -16.91
C GLY A 198 1.99 -30.16 -15.60
N GLN A 199 2.16 -29.45 -14.48
CA GLN A 199 1.70 -29.85 -13.14
C GLN A 199 0.51 -29.03 -12.63
N LEU A 200 0.10 -27.98 -13.35
CA LEU A 200 -1.05 -27.17 -12.97
C LEU A 200 -2.33 -28.00 -13.01
N GLN A 201 -3.06 -27.97 -11.90
CA GLN A 201 -4.35 -28.64 -11.79
C GLN A 201 -5.49 -27.64 -12.04
N GLU A 202 -6.61 -28.14 -12.55
CA GLU A 202 -7.87 -27.40 -12.61
C GLU A 202 -8.54 -27.40 -11.22
N SER A 203 -7.94 -26.66 -10.30
CA SER A 203 -8.46 -26.43 -8.94
C SER A 203 -8.48 -24.94 -8.62
N GLU A 204 -9.32 -24.54 -7.66
CA GLU A 204 -9.42 -23.14 -7.20
C GLU A 204 -8.07 -22.65 -6.65
N ILE A 205 -7.30 -23.55 -6.03
CA ILE A 205 -5.91 -23.36 -5.64
C ILE A 205 -5.08 -24.51 -6.19
N SER A 206 -4.09 -24.21 -7.04
CA SER A 206 -3.13 -25.20 -7.54
C SER A 206 -1.78 -24.96 -6.88
N ILE A 207 -1.19 -26.02 -6.34
CA ILE A 207 0.14 -25.98 -5.72
C ILE A 207 1.09 -26.79 -6.59
N VAL A 208 2.11 -26.13 -7.13
CA VAL A 208 3.16 -26.82 -7.90
C VAL A 208 4.43 -26.85 -7.08
N THR A 209 4.96 -28.05 -6.85
CA THR A 209 6.17 -28.25 -6.03
C THR A 209 7.36 -28.58 -6.92
N LEU A 210 8.46 -27.86 -6.75
CA LEU A 210 9.77 -28.18 -7.32
C LEU A 210 10.59 -28.84 -6.22
N GLY A 211 10.85 -30.13 -6.40
CA GLY A 211 11.64 -30.94 -5.48
C GLY A 211 13.13 -30.73 -5.69
N ARG A 212 13.92 -31.55 -5.00
CA ARG A 212 15.38 -31.45 -5.01
C ARG A 212 15.98 -31.58 -6.42
N GLU A 213 15.45 -32.49 -7.24
CA GLU A 213 15.96 -32.73 -8.59
C GLU A 213 15.70 -31.52 -9.50
N GLU A 214 14.48 -30.97 -9.44
CA GLU A 214 14.11 -29.76 -10.19
C GLU A 214 14.92 -28.54 -9.73
N LEU A 215 15.16 -28.39 -8.43
CA LEU A 215 15.98 -27.30 -7.89
C LEU A 215 17.45 -27.41 -8.34
N ILE A 216 18.02 -28.61 -8.38
CA ILE A 216 19.39 -28.83 -8.90
C ILE A 216 19.45 -28.48 -10.39
N ALA A 217 18.44 -28.88 -11.18
CA ALA A 217 18.37 -28.53 -12.59
C ALA A 217 18.24 -27.01 -12.80
N LEU A 218 17.35 -26.36 -12.03
CA LEU A 218 17.17 -24.91 -12.04
C LEU A 218 18.47 -24.18 -11.67
N LYS A 219 19.20 -24.65 -10.65
CA LYS A 219 20.49 -24.07 -10.27
C LYS A 219 21.45 -24.04 -11.46
N GLY A 220 21.63 -25.17 -12.16
CA GLY A 220 22.52 -25.24 -13.31
C GLY A 220 22.11 -24.32 -14.48
N GLN A 221 20.80 -24.18 -14.71
CA GLN A 221 20.26 -23.25 -15.72
C GLN A 221 20.50 -21.78 -15.33
N LEU A 222 20.31 -21.44 -14.06
CA LEU A 222 20.59 -20.10 -13.53
C LEU A 222 22.08 -19.76 -13.64
N GLU A 223 22.97 -20.67 -13.26
CA GLU A 223 24.42 -20.47 -13.40
C GLU A 223 24.80 -20.19 -14.86
N THR A 224 24.26 -20.97 -15.80
CA THR A 224 24.50 -20.75 -17.23
C THR A 224 24.05 -19.35 -17.66
N ALA A 225 22.85 -18.92 -17.24
CA ALA A 225 22.31 -17.61 -17.58
C ALA A 225 23.12 -16.46 -16.95
N ILE A 226 23.55 -16.62 -15.70
CA ILE A 226 24.41 -15.66 -14.99
C ILE A 226 25.73 -15.50 -15.73
N GLU A 227 26.43 -16.60 -16.05
CA GLU A 227 27.71 -16.56 -16.75
C GLU A 227 27.62 -15.87 -18.12
N VAL A 228 26.52 -16.09 -18.87
CA VAL A 228 26.28 -15.39 -20.13
C VAL A 228 26.12 -13.88 -19.91
N MET A 229 25.40 -13.45 -18.88
CA MET A 229 25.24 -12.03 -18.57
C MET A 229 26.56 -11.40 -18.08
N LEU A 230 27.33 -12.12 -17.28
CA LEU A 230 28.62 -11.65 -16.77
C LEU A 230 29.66 -11.42 -17.87
N GLN A 231 29.59 -12.14 -19.00
CA GLN A 231 30.45 -11.87 -20.16
C GLN A 231 30.22 -10.47 -20.76
N ALA A 232 29.02 -9.92 -20.62
CA ALA A 232 28.65 -8.60 -21.13
C ALA A 232 28.58 -7.52 -20.02
N TYR A 233 28.84 -7.90 -18.77
CA TYR A 233 28.68 -7.03 -17.61
C TYR A 233 29.55 -5.77 -17.70
N LYS A 234 28.97 -4.65 -17.30
CA LYS A 234 29.64 -3.36 -17.14
C LYS A 234 29.32 -2.78 -15.78
N PRO A 235 30.30 -2.25 -15.04
CA PRO A 235 30.04 -1.55 -13.78
C PRO A 235 29.05 -0.39 -13.93
N PRO A 236 28.31 -0.02 -12.88
CA PRO A 236 27.28 1.00 -12.95
C PRO A 236 27.92 2.38 -13.17
N VAL A 237 27.42 3.11 -14.16
CA VAL A 237 27.82 4.51 -14.41
C VAL A 237 26.64 5.42 -14.08
N ILE A 238 26.72 6.13 -12.95
CA ILE A 238 25.66 7.03 -12.50
C ILE A 238 25.97 8.47 -12.92
N GLU A 239 25.13 9.03 -13.80
CA GLU A 239 25.18 10.44 -14.15
C GLU A 239 24.93 11.33 -12.92
N ALA A 240 25.61 12.47 -12.83
CA ALA A 240 25.52 13.37 -11.68
C ALA A 240 24.06 13.76 -11.32
N ARG A 241 23.20 13.95 -12.33
CA ARG A 241 21.77 14.27 -12.14
C ARG A 241 20.94 13.11 -11.56
N MET A 242 21.40 11.86 -11.72
CA MET A 242 20.69 10.66 -11.27
C MET A 242 21.08 10.21 -9.85
N LYS A 243 22.15 10.78 -9.28
CA LYS A 243 22.68 10.37 -7.96
C LYS A 243 21.67 10.42 -6.80
N ARG A 244 20.59 11.18 -6.93
CA ARG A 244 19.53 11.27 -5.90
C ARG A 244 18.43 10.21 -6.06
N PHE A 245 18.38 9.53 -7.20
CA PHE A 245 17.30 8.63 -7.60
C PHE A 245 17.75 7.18 -7.79
N VAL A 246 19.06 6.94 -7.77
CA VAL A 246 19.69 5.67 -8.08
C VAL A 246 20.74 5.37 -7.03
N SER A 247 20.73 4.14 -6.53
CA SER A 247 21.74 3.60 -5.64
C SER A 247 22.48 2.42 -6.28
N VAL A 248 23.66 2.13 -5.74
CA VAL A 248 24.44 0.94 -6.11
C VAL A 248 24.46 0.00 -4.91
N TYR A 249 24.24 -1.27 -5.18
CA TYR A 249 24.37 -2.35 -4.22
C TYR A 249 25.27 -3.44 -4.80
N SER A 250 25.91 -4.23 -3.95
CA SER A 250 26.85 -5.26 -4.39
C SER A 250 26.28 -6.65 -4.13
N MET A 251 26.50 -7.57 -5.07
CA MET A 251 26.17 -9.00 -4.92
C MET A 251 27.40 -9.85 -5.17
N THR A 252 27.54 -10.94 -4.42
CA THR A 252 28.67 -11.87 -4.56
C THR A 252 28.27 -13.09 -5.36
N TYR A 253 29.10 -13.48 -6.33
CA TYR A 253 28.96 -14.72 -7.09
C TYR A 253 30.34 -15.32 -7.37
N LYS A 254 30.55 -16.59 -6.98
CA LYS A 254 31.83 -17.31 -7.07
C LYS A 254 33.02 -16.47 -6.56
N ASP A 255 32.88 -15.95 -5.33
CA ASP A 255 33.87 -15.12 -4.64
C ASP A 255 34.20 -13.77 -5.31
N HIS A 256 33.44 -13.35 -6.33
CA HIS A 256 33.57 -12.04 -6.96
C HIS A 256 32.38 -11.15 -6.61
N SER A 257 32.65 -9.88 -6.31
CA SER A 257 31.63 -8.87 -6.02
C SER A 257 31.29 -8.08 -7.28
N TYR A 258 30.00 -7.96 -7.58
CA TYR A 258 29.47 -7.20 -8.72
C TYR A 258 28.61 -6.05 -8.20
N ASP A 259 28.88 -4.85 -8.69
CA ASP A 259 28.12 -3.66 -8.33
C ASP A 259 26.94 -3.51 -9.31
N LEU A 260 25.74 -3.49 -8.76
CA LEU A 260 24.50 -3.41 -9.51
C LEU A 260 23.79 -2.10 -9.20
N MET A 261 23.07 -1.59 -10.20
CA MET A 261 22.30 -0.37 -10.10
C MET A 261 20.87 -0.77 -9.73
N ASP A 262 20.27 -0.13 -8.71
CA ASP A 262 18.93 -0.50 -8.21
C ASP A 262 17.78 -0.15 -9.16
N ARG A 263 17.99 0.83 -10.06
CA ARG A 263 16.99 1.38 -10.96
C ARG A 263 17.67 1.90 -12.21
N SER A 264 16.92 1.99 -13.30
CA SER A 264 17.35 2.61 -14.57
C SER A 264 18.46 1.85 -15.31
N ASN A 265 18.72 0.58 -14.96
CA ASN A 265 19.61 -0.30 -15.71
C ASN A 265 19.03 -1.71 -15.78
N ARG A 266 18.34 -2.00 -16.89
CA ARG A 266 17.66 -3.28 -17.10
C ARG A 266 18.58 -4.50 -17.06
N GLU A 267 19.83 -4.36 -17.50
CA GLU A 267 20.81 -5.46 -17.46
C GLU A 267 21.20 -5.77 -16.01
N HIS A 268 21.37 -4.75 -15.18
CA HIS A 268 21.67 -4.91 -13.75
C HIS A 268 20.47 -5.45 -12.99
N ASP A 269 19.26 -4.98 -13.31
CA ASP A 269 18.01 -5.49 -12.72
C ASP A 269 17.85 -6.99 -13.02
N GLN A 270 18.10 -7.40 -14.27
CA GLN A 270 18.00 -8.80 -14.68
C GLN A 270 19.11 -9.67 -14.06
N LEU A 271 20.36 -9.20 -14.03
CA LEU A 271 21.47 -9.91 -13.40
C LEU A 271 21.24 -10.07 -11.89
N GLY A 272 20.83 -8.99 -11.21
CA GLY A 272 20.51 -9.02 -9.78
C GLY A 272 19.38 -9.99 -9.46
N GLY A 273 18.33 -10.02 -10.29
CA GLY A 273 17.26 -11.00 -10.19
C GLY A 273 17.76 -12.44 -10.32
N LEU A 274 18.66 -12.73 -11.27
CA LEU A 274 19.22 -14.07 -11.47
C LEU A 274 20.12 -14.50 -10.31
N LEU A 275 20.98 -13.60 -9.82
CA LEU A 275 21.85 -13.85 -8.68
C LEU A 275 21.04 -14.11 -7.41
N TYR A 276 20.01 -13.31 -7.15
CA TYR A 276 19.10 -13.52 -6.02
C TYR A 276 18.34 -14.85 -6.12
N ALA A 277 17.87 -15.21 -7.32
CA ALA A 277 17.23 -16.50 -7.54
C ALA A 277 18.21 -17.67 -7.31
N HIS A 278 19.45 -17.56 -7.79
CA HIS A 278 20.50 -18.58 -7.60
C HIS A 278 20.82 -18.78 -6.12
N GLU A 279 21.05 -17.70 -5.37
CA GLU A 279 21.30 -17.75 -3.92
C GLU A 279 20.16 -18.46 -3.18
N ASN A 280 18.90 -18.09 -3.47
CA ASN A 280 17.76 -18.75 -2.83
C ASN A 280 17.64 -20.23 -3.20
N VAL A 281 18.04 -20.64 -4.42
CA VAL A 281 18.04 -22.06 -4.82
C VAL A 281 19.14 -22.82 -4.09
N GLU A 282 20.32 -22.22 -3.90
CA GLU A 282 21.39 -22.81 -3.11
C GLU A 282 20.98 -23.03 -1.65
N VAL A 283 20.35 -22.02 -1.04
CA VAL A 283 19.79 -22.12 0.32
C VAL A 283 18.76 -23.24 0.39
N ALA A 284 17.84 -23.34 -0.58
CA ALA A 284 16.84 -24.39 -0.61
C ALA A 284 17.46 -25.79 -0.70
N ILE A 285 18.42 -25.99 -1.61
CA ILE A 285 19.11 -27.28 -1.78
C ILE A 285 19.88 -27.65 -0.51
N ALA A 286 20.63 -26.71 0.07
CA ALA A 286 21.42 -26.95 1.29
C ALA A 286 20.55 -27.23 2.51
N GLY A 287 19.39 -26.55 2.60
CA GLY A 287 18.42 -26.72 3.68
C GLY A 287 17.49 -27.92 3.50
N GLU A 288 17.57 -28.66 2.39
CA GLU A 288 16.63 -29.72 2.01
C GLU A 288 15.18 -29.20 1.94
N GLN A 289 15.01 -27.98 1.45
CA GLN A 289 13.71 -27.33 1.26
C GLN A 289 13.23 -27.50 -0.17
N VAL A 290 11.92 -27.37 -0.37
CA VAL A 290 11.29 -27.39 -1.69
C VAL A 290 10.75 -26.01 -2.04
N TYR A 291 10.55 -25.76 -3.33
CA TYR A 291 9.81 -24.58 -3.79
C TYR A 291 8.36 -24.95 -4.05
N GLN A 292 7.44 -24.12 -3.58
CA GLN A 292 6.01 -24.28 -3.81
C GLN A 292 5.42 -23.00 -4.41
N PHE A 293 4.86 -23.13 -5.61
CA PHE A 293 4.08 -22.08 -6.24
C PHE A 293 2.61 -22.27 -5.91
N PHE A 294 1.99 -21.23 -5.36
CA PHE A 294 0.56 -21.20 -5.06
C PHE A 294 -0.16 -20.34 -6.10
N PHE A 295 -1.00 -20.97 -6.90
CA PHE A 295 -1.83 -20.32 -7.91
C PHE A 295 -3.27 -20.22 -7.41
N LYS A 296 -3.86 -19.02 -7.41
CA LYS A 296 -5.20 -18.78 -6.85
C LYS A 296 -6.31 -18.62 -7.88
N LYS A 297 -6.45 -19.57 -8.81
CA LYS A 297 -7.34 -19.49 -9.99
C LYS A 297 -8.86 -19.54 -9.72
N GLY A 298 -9.31 -19.53 -8.47
CA GLY A 298 -10.73 -19.52 -8.10
C GLY A 298 -11.10 -18.61 -6.93
N ILE A 299 -10.19 -17.73 -6.52
CA ILE A 299 -10.39 -16.81 -5.39
C ILE A 299 -11.01 -15.51 -5.88
N THR A 300 -12.01 -15.02 -5.18
CA THR A 300 -12.69 -13.74 -5.43
C THR A 300 -12.23 -12.68 -4.44
N TYR A 301 -12.53 -11.40 -4.71
CA TYR A 301 -12.30 -10.33 -3.74
C TYR A 301 -13.10 -10.53 -2.45
N ARG A 302 -14.23 -11.24 -2.50
CA ARG A 302 -15.01 -11.61 -1.32
C ARG A 302 -14.24 -12.61 -0.46
N ASP A 303 -13.70 -13.66 -1.09
CA ASP A 303 -12.88 -14.69 -0.44
C ASP A 303 -11.63 -14.07 0.21
N ASP A 304 -10.85 -13.31 -0.57
CA ASP A 304 -9.63 -12.61 -0.10
C ASP A 304 -9.93 -11.65 1.05
N SER A 305 -11.02 -10.87 0.95
CA SER A 305 -11.43 -9.97 2.03
C SER A 305 -11.68 -10.71 3.34
N MET A 306 -12.41 -11.84 3.30
CA MET A 306 -12.68 -12.63 4.49
C MET A 306 -11.40 -13.24 5.08
N LEU A 307 -10.53 -13.79 4.23
CA LEU A 307 -9.24 -14.32 4.68
C LEU A 307 -8.39 -13.24 5.34
N ARG A 308 -8.30 -12.03 4.76
CA ARG A 308 -7.57 -10.89 5.35
C ARG A 308 -8.17 -10.46 6.67
N PHE A 309 -9.50 -10.45 6.80
CA PHE A 309 -10.16 -10.13 8.05
C PHE A 309 -9.79 -11.15 9.15
N VAL A 310 -9.90 -12.44 8.86
CA VAL A 310 -9.54 -13.51 9.80
C VAL A 310 -8.05 -13.43 10.17
N ASN A 311 -7.16 -13.24 9.18
CA ASN A 311 -5.72 -13.26 9.41
C ASN A 311 -5.19 -12.00 10.12
N TYR A 312 -5.49 -10.82 9.57
CA TYR A 312 -4.87 -9.57 10.03
C TYR A 312 -5.69 -8.87 11.11
N ALA A 313 -7.01 -8.79 10.95
CA ALA A 313 -7.86 -8.07 11.92
C ALA A 313 -8.18 -8.91 13.16
N LYS A 314 -8.06 -10.24 13.05
CA LYS A 314 -8.41 -11.22 14.10
C LYS A 314 -7.28 -12.19 14.43
N GLU A 315 -6.05 -11.88 14.01
CA GLU A 315 -4.84 -12.65 14.37
C GLU A 315 -4.95 -14.16 14.07
N GLY A 316 -5.61 -14.50 12.96
CA GLY A 316 -5.78 -15.87 12.47
C GLY A 316 -6.97 -16.63 13.04
N LYS A 317 -7.78 -16.05 13.95
CA LYS A 317 -8.88 -16.75 14.61
C LYS A 317 -10.05 -15.83 14.98
N THR A 318 -11.28 -16.22 14.63
CA THR A 318 -12.49 -15.42 14.92
C THR A 318 -13.72 -16.30 15.09
N GLU A 319 -14.84 -15.70 15.48
CA GLU A 319 -16.16 -16.37 15.53
C GLU A 319 -17.00 -15.98 14.32
N ARG A 320 -17.88 -16.89 13.87
CA ARG A 320 -18.80 -16.69 12.74
C ARG A 320 -19.58 -15.39 12.87
N LYS A 321 -20.10 -15.11 14.07
CA LYS A 321 -20.86 -13.88 14.35
C LYS A 321 -20.06 -12.60 14.05
N GLU A 322 -18.76 -12.57 14.33
CA GLU A 322 -17.93 -11.40 14.08
C GLU A 322 -17.74 -11.16 12.58
N ILE A 323 -17.65 -12.22 11.78
CA ILE A 323 -17.61 -12.14 10.32
C ILE A 323 -18.94 -11.58 9.79
N HIS A 324 -20.08 -12.10 10.27
CA HIS A 324 -21.40 -11.58 9.90
C HIS A 324 -21.55 -10.09 10.23
N GLU A 325 -21.10 -9.64 11.41
CA GLU A 325 -21.15 -8.21 11.76
C GLU A 325 -20.20 -7.37 10.89
N ARG A 326 -19.01 -7.89 10.54
CA ARG A 326 -18.05 -7.20 9.68
C ARG A 326 -18.60 -6.87 8.29
N TYR A 327 -19.37 -7.79 7.71
CA TYR A 327 -19.93 -7.68 6.36
C TYR A 327 -21.39 -7.24 6.32
N LYS A 328 -21.96 -6.87 7.48
CA LYS A 328 -23.32 -6.38 7.59
C LYS A 328 -23.54 -5.14 6.72
N GLY A 329 -24.63 -5.15 5.97
CA GLY A 329 -24.98 -4.09 5.02
C GLY A 329 -24.22 -4.17 3.68
N MET A 330 -23.25 -5.07 3.55
CA MET A 330 -22.56 -5.38 2.30
C MET A 330 -23.00 -6.73 1.74
N LEU A 331 -23.08 -7.76 2.59
CA LEU A 331 -23.46 -9.12 2.23
C LEU A 331 -24.66 -9.58 3.06
N THR A 332 -25.44 -10.50 2.50
CA THR A 332 -26.46 -11.23 3.25
C THR A 332 -25.82 -12.31 4.15
N PRO A 333 -26.48 -12.75 5.23
CA PRO A 333 -25.97 -13.84 6.05
C PRO A 333 -25.68 -15.13 5.25
N ALA A 334 -26.54 -15.46 4.29
CA ALA A 334 -26.37 -16.62 3.42
C ALA A 334 -25.08 -16.51 2.58
N GLU A 335 -24.81 -15.35 1.98
CA GLU A 335 -23.57 -15.14 1.21
C GLU A 335 -22.31 -15.23 2.08
N VAL A 336 -22.38 -14.79 3.33
CA VAL A 336 -21.28 -14.95 4.28
C VAL A 336 -21.02 -16.43 4.55
N ASP A 337 -22.06 -17.19 4.89
CA ASP A 337 -21.94 -18.62 5.19
C ASP A 337 -21.50 -19.44 3.98
N GLU A 338 -22.00 -19.14 2.78
CA GLU A 338 -21.57 -19.76 1.52
C GLU A 338 -20.08 -19.51 1.23
N THR A 339 -19.61 -18.29 1.48
CA THR A 339 -18.19 -17.94 1.31
C THR A 339 -17.32 -18.71 2.31
N LEU A 340 -17.74 -18.81 3.58
CA LEU A 340 -17.03 -19.61 4.58
C LEU A 340 -17.00 -21.10 4.22
N MET A 341 -18.12 -21.65 3.75
CA MET A 341 -18.17 -23.03 3.28
C MET A 341 -17.23 -23.29 2.11
N LYS A 342 -17.17 -22.35 1.15
CA LYS A 342 -16.21 -22.42 0.04
C LYS A 342 -14.76 -22.41 0.56
N LEU A 343 -14.41 -21.43 1.40
CA LEU A 343 -13.07 -21.31 1.98
C LEU A 343 -12.66 -22.53 2.81
N GLN A 344 -13.62 -23.15 3.51
CA GLN A 344 -13.41 -24.40 4.24
C GLN A 344 -13.17 -25.57 3.29
N LYS A 345 -13.99 -25.69 2.24
CA LYS A 345 -13.89 -26.76 1.24
C LYS A 345 -12.54 -26.74 0.52
N ILE A 346 -12.02 -25.57 0.19
CA ILE A 346 -10.69 -25.41 -0.44
C ILE A 346 -9.53 -25.48 0.57
N GLY A 347 -9.85 -25.60 1.87
CA GLY A 347 -8.86 -25.80 2.94
C GLY A 347 -8.16 -24.54 3.42
N CYS A 348 -8.65 -23.33 3.11
CA CYS A 348 -8.06 -22.07 3.56
C CYS A 348 -8.43 -21.70 5.00
N VAL A 349 -9.58 -22.20 5.47
CA VAL A 349 -10.01 -22.05 6.86
C VAL A 349 -10.47 -23.39 7.43
N ALA A 350 -10.27 -23.58 8.72
CA ALA A 350 -10.92 -24.63 9.48
C ALA A 350 -12.11 -24.03 10.23
N VAL A 351 -13.26 -24.72 10.19
CA VAL A 351 -14.46 -24.32 10.91
C VAL A 351 -14.80 -25.42 11.92
N ASP A 352 -14.78 -25.09 13.20
CA ASP A 352 -15.18 -25.96 14.31
C ASP A 352 -16.30 -25.28 15.09
N ASN A 353 -17.53 -25.79 14.95
CA ASN A 353 -18.75 -25.14 15.40
C ASN A 353 -18.88 -23.70 14.84
N ASP A 354 -18.76 -22.69 15.71
CA ASP A 354 -18.80 -21.28 15.37
C ASP A 354 -17.42 -20.63 15.23
N GLU A 355 -16.35 -21.38 15.47
CA GLU A 355 -14.99 -20.87 15.44
C GLU A 355 -14.36 -21.07 14.06
N ILE A 356 -13.81 -19.99 13.49
CA ILE A 356 -13.07 -20.00 12.23
C ILE A 356 -11.59 -19.78 12.52
N ARG A 357 -10.74 -20.66 12.01
CA ARG A 357 -9.28 -20.56 12.09
C ARG A 357 -8.66 -20.53 10.71
N MET A 358 -7.67 -19.67 10.53
CA MET A 358 -6.84 -19.67 9.34
C MET A 358 -5.99 -20.94 9.29
N THR A 359 -5.87 -21.56 8.11
CA THR A 359 -4.95 -22.70 7.90
C THR A 359 -3.63 -22.22 7.30
N PRO A 360 -2.58 -23.06 7.30
CA PRO A 360 -1.34 -22.75 6.58
C PRO A 360 -1.57 -22.47 5.08
N LEU A 361 -2.49 -23.19 4.45
CA LEU A 361 -2.86 -22.94 3.05
C LEU A 361 -3.51 -21.56 2.87
N GLY A 362 -4.42 -21.17 3.77
CA GLY A 362 -5.03 -19.84 3.76
C GLY A 362 -4.01 -18.71 3.91
N GLN A 363 -2.98 -18.91 4.74
CA GLN A 363 -1.87 -17.96 4.87
C GLN A 363 -1.00 -17.87 3.61
N CYS A 364 -0.85 -18.96 2.85
CA CYS A 364 0.00 -18.98 1.65
C CYS A 364 -0.62 -18.29 0.42
N ILE A 365 -1.93 -18.04 0.43
CA ILE A 365 -2.64 -17.43 -0.71
C ILE A 365 -3.06 -15.97 -0.48
N LEU A 366 -2.82 -15.44 0.73
CA LEU A 366 -2.98 -14.02 1.09
C LEU A 366 -1.84 -13.16 0.55
#